data_AF-A0A1S3LF91-F1
#
_entry.id   AF-A0A1S3LF91-F1
#
_cell.length_a   1.000
_cell.length_b   1.000
_cell.length_c   1.000
_cell.angle_alpha   90.00
_cell.angle_beta   90.00
_cell.angle_gamma   90.00
#
_symmetry.space_group_name_H-M   'P 1'
#
loop_
_entity.id
_entity.type
_entity.pdbx_description
1 polymer ?
#
loop_
_entity_poly.entity_id
_entity_poly.type
_entity_poly.pdbx_seq_one_letter_code
_entity_poly.pdbx_strand_id
1 'polypeptide(L)'
;MMQSTEPTMLILLLTLGTMVTCSLQQAQSSMNRCDETGPDQTTTPCTSCAASQTQLCPRGYKKYTTQPMDTNTGQGGCQYTVTIAGQQVALNGCNHQCERTVTMPKCCADFWGPLCLSCPSWNGRTCNWHGTCMDGISGNGTCVCNEGYTGFACQQCSNKNSYGDNCKS
;
A
#
# COMPACT_ATOMS: atom_id res chain seq x y z
N MET A 1 -17.80 7.74 63.53
CA MET A 1 -17.72 8.73 62.44
C MET A 1 -16.45 8.45 61.64
N MET A 2 -16.45 8.71 60.33
CA MET A 2 -15.42 8.39 59.31
C MET A 2 -15.58 6.98 58.70
N GLN A 3 -16.65 6.75 57.93
CA GLN A 3 -16.79 6.93 56.45
C GLN A 3 -16.07 5.86 55.62
N SER A 4 -16.89 4.90 55.20
CA SER A 4 -16.74 4.01 54.05
C SER A 4 -16.16 4.74 52.84
N THR A 5 -14.94 4.40 52.43
CA THR A 5 -14.38 4.80 51.14
C THR A 5 -15.09 4.02 50.03
N GLU A 6 -15.74 4.76 49.14
CA GLU A 6 -16.73 4.24 48.21
C GLU A 6 -16.13 3.47 47.01
N PRO A 7 -16.82 2.40 46.52
CA PRO A 7 -16.39 1.63 45.34
C PRO A 7 -16.41 2.45 44.04
N THR A 8 -17.00 3.64 44.05
CA THR A 8 -17.06 4.60 42.93
C THR A 8 -15.68 5.12 42.52
N MET A 9 -14.72 5.27 43.45
CA MET A 9 -13.38 5.78 43.12
C MET A 9 -12.53 4.76 42.34
N LEU A 10 -12.65 3.46 42.65
CA LEU A 10 -11.97 2.39 41.90
C LEU A 10 -12.55 2.24 40.49
N ILE A 11 -13.87 2.39 40.33
CA ILE A 11 -14.53 2.30 39.02
C ILE A 11 -14.11 3.49 38.12
N LEU A 12 -13.97 4.70 38.67
CA LEU A 12 -13.47 5.88 37.95
C LEU A 12 -12.03 5.72 37.45
N LEU A 13 -11.16 5.08 38.23
CA LEU A 13 -9.77 4.83 37.82
C LEU A 13 -9.68 3.78 36.70
N LEU A 14 -10.55 2.76 36.73
CA LEU A 14 -10.59 1.72 35.70
C LEU A 14 -11.13 2.25 34.36
N THR A 15 -12.15 3.13 34.37
CA THR A 15 -12.71 3.73 33.15
C THR A 15 -11.75 4.73 32.52
N LEU A 16 -11.05 5.54 33.32
CA LEU A 16 -9.98 6.41 32.83
C LEU A 16 -8.80 5.61 32.23
N GLY A 17 -8.41 4.50 32.85
CA GLY A 17 -7.38 3.59 32.34
C GLY A 17 -7.72 3.03 30.95
N THR A 18 -8.97 2.61 30.72
CA THR A 18 -9.40 2.08 29.41
C THR A 18 -9.49 3.13 28.30
N MET A 19 -9.84 4.38 28.64
CA MET A 19 -9.91 5.48 27.66
C MET A 19 -8.51 5.94 27.22
N VAL A 20 -7.53 5.88 28.13
CA VAL A 20 -6.12 6.22 27.85
C VAL A 20 -5.48 5.18 26.92
N THR A 21 -5.77 3.89 27.11
CA THR A 21 -5.24 2.83 26.22
C THR A 21 -5.84 2.88 24.81
N CYS A 22 -7.08 3.34 24.64
CA CYS A 22 -7.71 3.42 23.31
C CYS A 22 -7.14 4.59 22.49
N SER A 23 -6.77 5.70 23.16
CA SER A 23 -6.26 6.92 22.51
C SER A 23 -4.81 6.79 22.05
N LEU A 24 -3.98 6.05 22.79
CA LEU A 24 -2.56 5.82 22.44
C LEU A 24 -2.39 4.88 21.24
N GLN A 25 -3.36 4.01 20.96
CA GLN A 25 -3.27 3.06 19.84
C GLN A 25 -3.51 3.71 18.46
N GLN A 26 -4.18 4.88 18.42
CA GLN A 26 -4.54 5.54 17.15
C GLN A 26 -3.48 6.52 16.63
N ALA A 27 -2.57 7.00 17.49
CA ALA A 27 -1.59 8.03 17.15
C ALA A 27 -0.37 7.54 16.35
N GLN A 28 -0.20 6.22 16.16
CA GLN A 28 1.02 5.65 15.58
C GLN A 28 0.89 5.25 14.09
N SER A 29 -0.28 5.46 13.47
CA SER A 29 -0.61 4.90 12.15
C SER A 29 -0.31 5.80 10.94
N SER A 30 0.13 7.05 11.12
CA SER A 30 0.34 7.99 10.00
C SER A 30 1.80 8.32 9.66
N MET A 31 2.78 8.00 10.51
CA MET A 31 4.17 8.44 10.29
C MET A 31 5.03 7.47 9.48
N ASN A 32 4.64 6.20 9.40
CA ASN A 32 5.41 5.13 8.75
C ASN A 32 4.77 4.64 7.43
N ARG A 33 3.69 5.31 7.01
CA ARG A 33 2.96 5.05 5.78
C ARG A 33 3.42 6.02 4.71
N CYS A 34 3.86 5.46 3.59
CA CYS A 34 4.34 6.19 2.42
C CYS A 34 3.53 5.76 1.19
N ASP A 35 2.20 5.72 1.35
CA ASP A 35 1.27 5.31 0.31
C ASP A 35 1.54 6.10 -0.98
N GLU A 36 1.63 5.39 -2.10
CA GLU A 36 1.90 6.01 -3.39
C GLU A 36 0.61 6.19 -4.16
N THR A 37 0.49 7.32 -4.85
CA THR A 37 -0.67 7.63 -5.66
C THR A 37 -0.28 7.59 -7.13
N GLY A 38 -1.03 6.84 -7.94
CA GLY A 38 -0.73 6.65 -9.36
C GLY A 38 -1.98 6.58 -10.24
N PRO A 39 -1.81 6.73 -11.56
CA PRO A 39 -2.87 6.54 -12.53
C PRO A 39 -3.19 5.05 -12.69
N ASP A 40 -4.48 4.74 -12.63
CA ASP A 40 -5.06 3.47 -13.01
C ASP A 40 -5.86 3.71 -14.30
N GLN A 41 -5.43 3.06 -15.38
CA GLN A 41 -5.93 3.29 -16.72
C GLN A 41 -6.70 2.08 -17.23
N THR A 42 -7.79 2.36 -17.95
CA THR A 42 -8.62 1.37 -18.61
C THR A 42 -9.24 1.97 -19.88
N THR A 43 -9.96 1.15 -20.64
CA THR A 43 -10.67 1.61 -21.84
C THR A 43 -12.12 1.21 -21.79
N THR A 44 -13.00 2.03 -22.39
CA THR A 44 -14.38 1.58 -22.63
C THR A 44 -14.41 0.42 -23.63
N PRO A 45 -15.49 -0.37 -23.65
CA PRO A 45 -15.68 -1.35 -24.70
C PRO A 45 -15.57 -0.72 -26.10
N CYS A 46 -15.03 -1.46 -27.06
CA CYS A 46 -15.03 -1.01 -28.45
C CYS A 46 -16.45 -1.07 -29.01
N THR A 47 -16.93 0.05 -29.58
CA THR A 47 -18.23 0.13 -30.24
C THR A 47 -18.13 0.93 -31.52
N SER A 48 -19.25 1.15 -32.23
CA SER A 48 -19.23 2.08 -33.36
C SER A 48 -18.83 3.48 -32.88
N CYS A 49 -18.10 4.24 -33.71
CA CYS A 49 -17.67 5.60 -33.33
C CYS A 49 -18.83 6.58 -33.12
N ALA A 50 -20.03 6.26 -33.62
CA ALA A 50 -21.25 6.99 -33.29
C ALA A 50 -21.76 6.65 -31.87
N ALA A 51 -21.67 5.38 -31.44
CA ALA A 51 -22.11 4.94 -30.13
C ALA A 51 -21.11 5.26 -29.01
N SER A 52 -19.81 5.33 -29.32
CA SER A 52 -18.77 5.70 -28.36
C SER A 52 -18.97 7.12 -27.78
N GLN A 53 -19.66 8.01 -28.48
CA GLN A 53 -19.91 9.38 -28.04
C GLN A 53 -20.64 9.46 -26.70
N THR A 54 -21.60 8.57 -26.48
CA THR A 54 -22.41 8.52 -25.26
C THR A 54 -21.88 7.51 -24.24
N GLN A 55 -20.79 6.80 -24.54
CA GLN A 55 -20.22 5.85 -23.60
C GLN A 55 -19.56 6.55 -22.42
N LEU A 56 -19.85 6.01 -21.23
CA LEU A 56 -19.28 6.42 -19.96
C LEU A 56 -18.11 5.51 -19.59
N CYS A 57 -17.12 6.08 -18.91
CA CYS A 57 -16.08 5.29 -18.27
C CYS A 57 -16.66 4.44 -17.13
N PRO A 58 -15.98 3.34 -16.74
CA PRO A 58 -16.33 2.58 -15.55
C PRO A 58 -16.41 3.47 -14.30
N ARG A 59 -17.13 3.02 -13.28
CA ARG A 59 -17.35 3.81 -12.04
C ARG A 59 -16.01 4.27 -11.45
N GLY A 60 -15.92 5.57 -11.17
CA GLY A 60 -14.72 6.19 -10.58
C GLY A 60 -13.66 6.62 -11.60
N TYR A 61 -13.78 6.24 -12.87
CA TYR A 61 -12.89 6.68 -13.94
C TYR A 61 -13.46 7.89 -14.69
N LYS A 62 -12.58 8.74 -15.20
CA LYS A 62 -12.88 9.88 -16.06
C LYS A 62 -12.19 9.70 -17.42
N LYS A 63 -12.78 10.25 -18.48
CA LYS A 63 -12.16 10.23 -19.81
C LYS A 63 -10.87 11.07 -19.76
N TYR A 64 -9.76 10.52 -20.26
CA TYR A 64 -8.47 11.20 -20.37
C TYR A 64 -7.87 11.08 -21.79
N THR A 65 -8.68 10.74 -22.78
CA THR A 65 -8.22 10.70 -24.18
C THR A 65 -7.52 12.00 -24.59
N THR A 66 -6.21 11.93 -24.84
CA THR A 66 -5.29 13.04 -25.14
C THR A 66 -5.48 13.65 -26.53
N GLN A 67 -6.69 13.59 -27.10
CA GLN A 67 -6.94 14.15 -28.43
C GLN A 67 -7.24 15.66 -28.32
N PRO A 68 -6.56 16.51 -29.11
CA PRO A 68 -6.72 17.98 -29.08
C PRO A 68 -8.06 18.49 -29.66
N MET A 69 -9.03 17.59 -29.87
CA MET A 69 -10.39 17.93 -30.28
C MET A 69 -11.36 17.08 -29.46
N ASP A 70 -12.04 17.71 -28.50
CA ASP A 70 -13.12 17.18 -27.65
C ASP A 70 -14.37 16.75 -28.46
N THR A 71 -14.20 15.95 -29.50
CA THR A 71 -15.31 15.49 -30.36
C THR A 71 -16.13 14.40 -29.70
N ASN A 72 -15.78 13.96 -28.48
CA ASN A 72 -16.36 12.82 -27.77
C ASN A 72 -16.41 11.50 -28.56
N THR A 73 -15.93 11.45 -29.81
CA THR A 73 -16.02 10.29 -30.72
C THR A 73 -15.16 9.10 -30.25
N GLY A 74 -14.20 9.33 -29.36
CA GLY A 74 -13.28 8.30 -28.90
C GLY A 74 -12.16 8.02 -29.89
N GLN A 75 -11.19 7.22 -29.48
CA GLN A 75 -10.04 6.85 -30.28
C GLN A 75 -10.39 5.63 -31.15
N GLY A 76 -10.17 5.75 -32.45
CA GLY A 76 -10.29 4.63 -33.39
C GLY A 76 -9.13 3.64 -33.27
N GLY A 77 -9.25 2.51 -33.97
CA GLY A 77 -8.20 1.47 -33.99
C GLY A 77 -8.54 0.22 -33.17
N CYS A 78 -9.76 0.13 -32.64
CA CYS A 78 -10.31 -1.10 -32.11
C CYS A 78 -11.33 -1.70 -33.09
N GLN A 79 -11.68 -2.98 -32.92
CA GLN A 79 -12.73 -3.65 -33.69
C GLN A 79 -13.81 -4.20 -32.77
N TYR A 80 -15.05 -4.16 -33.22
CA TYR A 80 -16.21 -4.75 -32.54
C TYR A 80 -16.97 -5.66 -33.50
N THR A 81 -17.59 -6.69 -32.96
CA THR A 81 -18.28 -7.72 -33.77
C THR A 81 -19.79 -7.51 -33.74
N VAL A 82 -20.43 -7.57 -34.91
CA VAL A 82 -21.89 -7.55 -35.08
C VAL A 82 -22.34 -8.79 -35.85
N THR A 83 -23.59 -9.20 -35.66
CA THR A 83 -24.17 -10.32 -36.42
C THR A 83 -25.04 -9.76 -37.54
N ILE A 84 -24.66 -10.02 -38.79
CA ILE A 84 -25.40 -9.60 -40.00
C ILE A 84 -25.81 -10.87 -40.74
N ALA A 85 -27.11 -11.07 -40.94
CA ALA A 85 -27.66 -12.27 -41.60
C ALA A 85 -27.15 -13.61 -41.02
N GLY A 86 -26.95 -13.68 -39.69
CA GLY A 86 -26.46 -14.87 -38.99
C GLY A 86 -24.94 -15.07 -39.00
N GLN A 87 -24.18 -14.21 -39.69
CA GLN A 87 -22.72 -14.24 -39.72
C GLN A 87 -22.13 -13.16 -38.81
N GLN A 88 -21.09 -13.49 -38.03
CA GLN A 88 -20.32 -12.49 -37.30
C GLN A 88 -19.39 -11.74 -38.24
N VAL A 89 -19.44 -10.41 -38.17
CA VAL A 89 -18.62 -9.49 -38.95
C VAL A 89 -17.89 -8.55 -37.99
N ALA A 90 -16.57 -8.45 -38.14
CA ALA A 90 -15.75 -7.49 -37.42
C ALA A 90 -15.77 -6.13 -38.15
N LEU A 91 -16.10 -5.08 -37.42
CA LEU A 91 -16.14 -3.70 -37.91
C LEU A 91 -15.18 -2.83 -37.11
N ASN A 92 -14.63 -1.80 -37.76
CA ASN A 92 -13.81 -0.80 -37.08
C ASN A 92 -14.67 0.00 -36.12
N GLY A 93 -14.15 0.22 -34.91
CA GLY A 93 -14.81 0.93 -33.85
C GLY A 93 -13.90 1.93 -33.14
N CYS A 94 -14.49 2.58 -32.14
CA CYS A 94 -13.83 3.51 -31.25
C CYS A 94 -14.05 3.11 -29.78
N ASN A 95 -13.09 3.47 -28.93
CA ASN A 95 -13.19 3.39 -27.46
C ASN A 95 -12.66 4.67 -26.82
N HIS A 96 -12.87 4.83 -25.52
CA HIS A 96 -12.30 5.93 -24.73
C HIS A 96 -11.25 5.39 -23.78
N GLN A 97 -10.12 6.08 -23.69
CA GLN A 97 -9.18 5.92 -22.58
C GLN A 97 -9.77 6.59 -21.33
N CYS A 98 -9.76 5.84 -20.24
CA CYS A 98 -10.35 6.19 -18.98
C CYS A 98 -9.28 6.07 -17.90
N GLU A 99 -9.17 7.07 -17.04
CA GLU A 99 -8.19 7.09 -15.95
C GLU A 99 -8.87 7.45 -14.63
N ARG A 100 -8.34 6.87 -13.56
CA ARG A 100 -8.58 7.35 -12.20
C ARG A 100 -7.28 7.36 -11.41
N THR A 101 -7.32 8.02 -10.28
CA THR A 101 -6.21 8.03 -9.34
C THR A 101 -6.45 6.97 -8.27
N VAL A 102 -5.49 6.06 -8.08
CA VAL A 102 -5.53 5.02 -7.04
C VAL A 102 -4.36 5.20 -6.09
N THR A 103 -4.65 5.11 -4.80
CA THR A 103 -3.65 5.10 -3.74
C THR A 103 -3.30 3.66 -3.40
N MET A 104 -2.04 3.29 -3.60
CA MET A 104 -1.48 1.99 -3.26
C MET A 104 -0.89 2.04 -1.85
N PRO A 105 -1.38 1.22 -0.91
CA PRO A 105 -0.81 1.12 0.43
C PRO A 105 0.68 0.77 0.35
N LYS A 106 1.53 1.55 1.04
CA LYS A 106 2.96 1.31 1.14
C LYS A 106 3.49 1.70 2.52
N CYS A 107 4.49 0.95 2.97
CA CYS A 107 5.32 1.35 4.10
C CYS A 107 6.48 2.19 3.60
N CYS A 108 6.92 3.13 4.42
CA CYS A 108 8.21 3.78 4.22
C CYS A 108 9.34 2.75 4.38
N ALA A 109 10.54 3.08 3.89
CA ALA A 109 11.72 2.23 4.07
C ALA A 109 11.94 1.89 5.55
N ASP A 110 12.37 0.65 5.83
CA ASP A 110 12.58 0.11 7.19
C ASP A 110 11.28 -0.14 7.99
N PHE A 111 10.12 -0.19 7.33
CA PHE A 111 8.85 -0.55 7.96
C PHE A 111 8.12 -1.65 7.17
N TRP A 112 7.41 -2.52 7.89
CA TRP A 112 6.89 -3.75 7.31
C TRP A 112 5.47 -4.11 7.79
N GLY A 113 4.79 -4.92 6.98
CA GLY A 113 3.47 -5.46 7.27
C GLY A 113 2.33 -4.44 7.06
N PRO A 114 1.07 -4.86 7.25
CA PRO A 114 -0.10 -4.02 7.01
C PRO A 114 -0.20 -2.80 7.94
N LEU A 115 0.51 -2.85 9.07
CA LEU A 115 0.57 -1.77 10.07
C LEU A 115 1.85 -0.93 9.96
N CYS A 116 2.76 -1.25 9.04
CA CYS A 116 4.07 -0.60 8.88
C CYS A 116 4.82 -0.47 10.22
N LEU A 117 5.05 -1.62 10.83
CA LEU A 117 5.85 -1.76 12.04
C LEU A 117 7.34 -1.57 11.70
N SER A 118 8.12 -1.02 12.63
CA SER A 118 9.55 -0.82 12.41
C SER A 118 10.29 -2.15 12.26
N CYS A 119 11.27 -2.15 11.37
CA CYS A 119 12.23 -3.24 11.25
C CYS A 119 13.11 -3.35 12.52
N PRO A 120 13.64 -4.55 12.82
CA PRO A 120 14.57 -4.76 13.92
C PRO A 120 15.78 -3.85 13.82
N SER A 121 16.14 -3.22 14.94
CA SER A 121 17.26 -2.30 15.02
C SER A 121 18.17 -2.63 16.19
N TRP A 122 19.46 -2.38 16.04
CA TRP A 122 20.45 -2.47 17.11
C TRP A 122 21.23 -1.16 17.18
N ASN A 123 21.28 -0.52 18.35
CA ASN A 123 21.89 0.80 18.54
C ASN A 123 21.41 1.85 17.51
N GLY A 124 20.10 1.84 17.21
CA GLY A 124 19.48 2.76 16.26
C GLY A 124 19.77 2.47 14.78
N ARG A 125 20.38 1.32 14.46
CA ARG A 125 20.67 0.90 13.09
C ARG A 125 19.78 -0.26 12.68
N THR A 126 18.99 -0.09 11.62
CA THR A 126 18.17 -1.16 11.04
C THR A 126 19.05 -2.34 10.62
N CYS A 127 18.73 -3.54 11.10
CA CYS A 127 19.54 -4.75 10.91
C CYS A 127 21.04 -4.55 11.19
N ASN A 128 21.37 -3.65 12.13
CA ASN A 128 22.73 -3.24 12.49
C ASN A 128 23.64 -2.85 11.30
N TRP A 129 23.08 -2.45 10.14
CA TRP A 129 23.79 -2.31 8.86
C TRP A 129 24.52 -3.58 8.35
N HIS A 130 24.26 -4.73 8.98
CA HIS A 130 24.83 -6.03 8.61
C HIS A 130 23.77 -6.97 8.05
N GLY A 131 22.69 -6.42 7.49
CA GLY A 131 21.65 -7.19 6.83
C GLY A 131 20.64 -6.29 6.14
N THR A 132 19.66 -6.91 5.51
CA THR A 132 18.54 -6.24 4.85
C THR A 132 17.24 -6.65 5.51
N CYS A 133 16.39 -5.68 5.85
CA CYS A 133 15.07 -5.98 6.37
C CYS A 133 14.13 -6.43 5.24
N MET A 134 13.33 -7.46 5.50
CA MET A 134 12.17 -7.80 4.68
C MET A 134 11.02 -6.82 4.95
N ASP A 135 11.17 -5.61 4.41
CA ASP A 135 10.27 -4.48 4.60
C ASP A 135 9.10 -4.44 3.59
N GLY A 136 8.27 -3.40 3.66
CA GLY A 136 7.09 -3.22 2.82
C GLY A 136 5.82 -3.91 3.36
N ILE A 137 4.68 -3.64 2.71
CA ILE A 137 3.35 -4.10 3.16
C ILE A 137 3.25 -5.64 3.24
N SER A 138 3.91 -6.35 2.32
CA SER A 138 3.99 -7.81 2.29
C SER A 138 5.22 -8.36 3.04
N GLY A 139 6.06 -7.49 3.58
CA GLY A 139 7.23 -7.85 4.37
C GLY A 139 6.83 -8.48 5.71
N ASN A 140 7.78 -9.20 6.31
CA ASN A 140 7.60 -9.83 7.63
C ASN A 140 8.58 -9.27 8.69
N GLY A 141 9.38 -8.27 8.34
CA GLY A 141 10.31 -7.60 9.25
C GLY A 141 11.56 -8.40 9.60
N THR A 142 11.78 -9.56 9.01
CA THR A 142 12.99 -10.35 9.30
C THR A 142 14.22 -9.64 8.73
N CYS A 143 15.28 -9.53 9.53
CA CYS A 143 16.58 -9.13 9.03
C CYS A 143 17.28 -10.34 8.40
N VAL A 144 17.55 -10.26 7.10
CA VAL A 144 18.41 -11.21 6.40
C VAL A 144 19.85 -10.75 6.57
N CYS A 145 20.60 -11.44 7.42
CA CYS A 145 21.96 -11.04 7.77
C CYS A 145 22.99 -11.38 6.69
N ASN A 146 23.95 -10.48 6.53
CA ASN A 146 25.14 -10.67 5.70
C ASN A 146 26.00 -11.79 6.30
N GLU A 147 26.84 -12.39 5.46
CA GLU A 147 27.78 -13.43 5.89
C GLU A 147 28.65 -12.96 7.06
N GLY A 148 28.80 -13.83 8.06
CA GLY A 148 29.56 -13.52 9.28
C GLY A 148 28.74 -12.89 10.42
N TYR A 149 27.49 -12.51 10.17
CA TYR A 149 26.60 -11.92 11.18
C TYR A 149 25.34 -12.76 11.42
N THR A 150 24.78 -12.67 12.62
CA THR A 150 23.59 -13.39 13.06
C THR A 150 22.84 -12.61 14.15
N GLY A 151 21.74 -13.18 14.64
CA GLY A 151 20.84 -12.56 15.61
C GLY A 151 19.69 -11.79 14.95
N PHE A 152 18.70 -11.43 15.76
CA PHE A 152 17.44 -10.82 15.32
C PHE A 152 17.62 -9.54 14.49
N ALA A 153 18.63 -8.73 14.80
CA ALA A 153 18.97 -7.51 14.08
C ALA A 153 20.40 -7.55 13.54
N CYS A 154 20.96 -8.75 13.27
CA CYS A 154 22.33 -8.93 12.78
C CYS A 154 23.40 -8.31 13.70
N GLN A 155 23.16 -8.33 15.01
CA GLN A 155 24.02 -7.72 16.01
C GLN A 155 25.12 -8.65 16.56
N GLN A 156 25.08 -9.94 16.21
CA GLN A 156 25.98 -10.95 16.74
C GLN A 156 26.94 -11.45 15.66
N CYS A 157 28.14 -11.84 16.05
CA CYS A 157 29.07 -12.54 15.17
C CYS A 157 28.69 -14.01 15.03
N SER A 158 28.69 -14.53 13.81
CA SER A 158 28.41 -15.95 13.55
C SER A 158 29.51 -16.86 14.10
N ASN A 159 30.77 -16.40 14.09
CA ASN A 159 31.87 -17.06 14.78
C ASN A 159 31.91 -16.63 16.25
N LYS A 160 31.83 -17.60 17.16
CA LYS A 160 31.81 -17.39 18.62
C LYS A 160 33.09 -16.76 19.17
N ASN A 161 34.21 -16.91 18.47
CA ASN A 161 35.50 -16.37 18.89
C ASN A 161 35.79 -14.98 18.28
N SER A 162 34.94 -14.49 17.39
CA SER A 162 35.10 -13.19 16.74
C SER A 162 34.31 -12.12 17.47
N TYR A 163 34.87 -10.93 17.57
CA TYR A 163 34.22 -9.79 18.23
C TYR A 163 34.53 -8.45 17.55
N GLY A 164 33.97 -7.38 18.12
CA GLY A 164 34.01 -6.03 17.54
C GLY A 164 32.93 -5.80 16.49
N ASP A 165 32.74 -4.54 16.10
CA ASP A 165 31.64 -4.11 15.21
C ASP A 165 31.61 -4.85 13.87
N ASN A 166 32.76 -5.32 13.38
CA ASN A 166 32.87 -6.02 12.10
C ASN A 166 33.21 -7.52 12.23
N CYS A 167 33.18 -8.09 13.45
CA CYS A 167 33.50 -9.50 13.70
C CYS A 167 34.87 -9.96 13.15
N LYS A 168 35.90 -9.11 13.28
CA LYS A 168 37.26 -9.37 12.75
C LYS A 168 38.36 -9.46 13.82
N SER A 169 38.03 -9.19 15.08
CA SER A 169 38.96 -9.28 16.21
C SER A 169 38.94 -10.65 16.84
#